data_AF-A0A9P7L5T1-F1
#
_entry.id   AF-A0A9P7L5T1-F1
#
_cell.length_a   1.000
_cell.length_b   1.000
_cell.length_c   1.000
_cell.angle_alpha   90.00
_cell.angle_beta   90.00
_cell.angle_gamma   90.00
#
_symmetry.space_group_name_H-M   'P 1'
#
loop_
_entity.id
_entity.type
_entity.pdbx_description
1 polymer ?
#
loop_
_entity_poly.entity_id
_entity_poly.type
_entity_poly.pdbx_seq_one_letter_code
_entity_poly.pdbx_strand_id
1 'polypeptide(L)'
;MASGYLESEFGEDDDILVIGIDFGTTYSSVAWASQADFESQHINLITSWPGSGREEGKAPTELYYEDGKISWGFEIDSDIDPIKWFKLLLLKEEDLSPEL
;
A
#
# COMPACT_ATOMS: atom_id res chain seq x y z
N MET A 1 -8.23 -18.04 12.96
CA MET A 1 -7.34 -19.23 12.91
C MET A 1 -6.05 -18.93 12.13
N ALA A 2 -5.43 -17.76 12.32
CA ALA A 2 -4.19 -17.38 11.64
C ALA A 2 -3.11 -16.85 12.61
N SER A 3 -3.35 -16.82 13.93
CA SER A 3 -2.39 -16.23 14.87
C SER A 3 -1.25 -17.17 15.28
N GLY A 4 -1.32 -18.47 14.96
CA GLY A 4 -0.31 -19.45 15.37
C GLY A 4 0.84 -19.66 14.37
N TYR A 5 0.87 -18.95 13.23
CA TYR A 5 1.92 -19.12 12.21
C TYR A 5 3.00 -18.04 12.25
N LEU A 6 2.82 -16.97 13.04
CA LEU A 6 3.80 -15.89 13.14
C LEU A 6 4.74 -16.03 14.36
N GLU A 7 4.47 -16.97 15.27
CA GLU A 7 5.22 -17.13 16.53
C GLU A 7 6.61 -17.78 16.36
N SER A 8 7.04 -18.20 15.17
CA SER A 8 8.24 -19.08 15.05
C SER A 8 9.33 -18.71 14.03
N GLU A 9 9.46 -17.46 13.57
CA GLU A 9 10.59 -17.08 12.69
C GLU A 9 11.48 -15.93 13.20
N PHE A 10 11.13 -15.28 14.32
CA PHE A 10 11.86 -14.12 14.82
C PHE A 10 12.32 -14.36 16.26
N GLY A 11 13.54 -13.96 16.59
CA GLY A 11 14.09 -14.13 17.94
C GLY A 11 13.36 -13.27 18.97
N GLU A 12 13.41 -13.65 20.25
CA GLU A 12 12.79 -12.89 21.37
C GLU A 12 13.28 -11.42 21.49
N ASP A 13 14.37 -11.05 20.82
CA ASP A 13 15.00 -9.72 20.87
C ASP A 13 14.84 -8.90 19.56
N ASP A 14 14.12 -9.39 18.55
CA ASP A 14 13.93 -8.65 17.30
C ASP A 14 12.68 -7.76 17.36
N ASP A 15 12.85 -6.43 17.37
CA ASP A 15 11.73 -5.49 17.22
C ASP A 15 11.10 -5.64 15.82
N ILE A 16 9.92 -6.25 15.73
CA ILE A 16 9.23 -6.48 14.46
C ILE A 16 8.18 -5.38 14.20
N LEU A 17 8.22 -4.83 13.00
CA LEU A 17 7.16 -4.00 12.43
C LEU A 17 6.61 -4.68 11.16
N VAL A 18 5.35 -5.10 11.21
CA VAL A 18 4.66 -5.68 10.05
C VAL A 18 3.87 -4.59 9.33
N ILE A 19 4.03 -4.52 8.01
CA ILE A 19 3.31 -3.58 7.15
C ILE A 19 2.47 -4.37 6.15
N GLY A 20 1.16 -4.15 6.17
CA GLY A 20 0.23 -4.64 5.16
C GLY A 20 -0.04 -3.58 4.12
N ILE A 21 0.16 -3.90 2.84
CA ILE A 21 -0.10 -3.00 1.72
C ILE A 21 -1.18 -3.63 0.84
N ASP A 22 -2.31 -2.94 0.70
CA ASP A 22 -3.27 -3.23 -0.36
C ASP A 22 -2.98 -2.31 -1.54
N PHE A 23 -2.31 -2.86 -2.55
CA PHE A 23 -2.00 -2.15 -3.78
C PHE A 23 -3.14 -2.34 -4.78
N GLY A 24 -4.18 -1.51 -4.76
CA GLY A 24 -5.32 -1.64 -5.66
C GLY A 24 -5.10 -0.96 -7.01
N THR A 25 -5.93 -1.28 -8.00
CA THR A 25 -5.85 -0.66 -9.35
C THR A 25 -6.21 0.83 -9.34
N THR A 26 -7.12 1.25 -8.45
CA THR A 26 -7.61 2.64 -8.36
C THR A 26 -7.14 3.35 -7.10
N TYR A 27 -7.10 2.63 -5.97
CA TYR A 27 -6.66 3.16 -4.69
C TYR A 27 -5.77 2.14 -4.00
N SER A 28 -4.82 2.62 -3.21
CA SER A 28 -3.94 1.82 -2.38
C SER A 28 -4.08 2.22 -0.91
N SER A 29 -3.97 1.25 0.00
CA SER A 29 -4.02 1.50 1.44
C SER A 29 -2.88 0.78 2.16
N VAL A 30 -2.54 1.28 3.35
CA VAL A 30 -1.47 0.71 4.18
C VAL A 30 -1.94 0.61 5.62
N ALA A 31 -1.63 -0.52 6.24
CA ALA A 31 -1.79 -0.77 7.66
C ALA A 31 -0.47 -1.27 8.24
N TRP A 32 -0.26 -1.09 9.54
CA TRP A 32 0.93 -1.61 10.21
C TRP A 32 0.64 -2.02 11.65
N ALA A 33 1.47 -2.90 12.19
CA ALA A 33 1.45 -3.31 13.60
C ALA A 33 2.86 -3.68 14.06
N SER A 34 3.24 -3.19 15.23
CA SER A 34 4.40 -3.69 15.97
C SER A 34 4.07 -5.01 16.66
N GLN A 35 5.09 -5.69 17.20
CA GLN A 35 4.88 -6.85 18.08
C GLN A 35 3.91 -6.54 19.24
N ALA A 36 4.09 -5.39 19.93
CA ALA A 36 3.19 -4.97 21.01
C ALA A 36 1.75 -4.69 20.54
N ASP A 37 1.56 -4.22 19.30
CA ASP A 37 0.23 -4.04 18.73
C ASP A 37 -0.46 -5.40 18.50
N PHE A 38 0.28 -6.43 18.05
CA PHE A 38 -0.30 -7.77 17.89
C PHE A 38 -0.73 -8.39 19.22
N GLU A 39 0.07 -8.24 20.28
CA GLU A 39 -0.28 -8.70 21.63
C GLU A 39 -1.56 -8.04 22.14
N SER A 40 -1.78 -6.77 21.78
CA SER A 40 -2.99 -6.01 22.11
C SER A 40 -4.12 -6.13 21.07
N GLN A 41 -3.95 -6.98 20.05
CA GLN A 41 -4.90 -7.18 18.95
C GLN A 41 -5.29 -5.89 18.21
N HIS A 42 -4.34 -4.95 18.12
CA HIS A 42 -4.53 -3.64 17.52
C HIS A 42 -3.83 -3.56 16.16
N ILE A 43 -4.43 -2.83 15.22
CA ILE A 43 -3.86 -2.58 13.88
C ILE A 43 -3.96 -1.08 13.60
N ASN A 44 -2.84 -0.47 13.22
CA ASN A 44 -2.78 0.93 12.89
C ASN A 44 -3.01 1.13 11.38
N LEU A 45 -4.00 1.95 11.01
CA LEU A 45 -4.26 2.32 9.62
C LEU A 45 -3.54 3.63 9.27
N ILE A 46 -2.94 3.71 8.09
CA ILE A 46 -2.49 4.99 7.55
C ILE A 46 -3.69 5.72 6.97
N THR A 47 -4.07 6.81 7.62
CA THR A 47 -5.13 7.71 7.13
C THR A 47 -4.60 9.10 6.75
N SER A 48 -3.44 9.52 7.27
CA SER A 48 -2.83 10.79 6.93
C SER A 48 -1.82 10.59 5.79
N TRP A 49 -2.28 10.89 4.57
CA TRP A 49 -1.45 10.79 3.37
C TRP A 49 -0.88 12.17 2.99
N PRO A 50 0.37 12.23 2.48
CA PRO A 50 0.91 13.43 1.88
C PRO A 50 -0.02 13.99 0.80
N GLY A 51 -0.15 15.31 0.70
CA GLY A 51 -1.01 15.99 -0.29
C GLY A 51 -2.52 15.96 -0.03
N SER A 52 -3.04 15.01 0.77
CA SER A 52 -4.50 14.89 1.00
C SER A 52 -5.10 16.09 1.74
N GLY A 53 -4.37 16.62 2.74
CA GLY A 53 -4.87 17.64 3.67
C GLY A 53 -6.04 17.17 4.54
N ARG A 54 -6.41 15.88 4.48
CA ARG A 54 -7.50 15.22 5.18
C ARG A 54 -7.09 13.81 5.61
N GLU A 55 -7.92 13.19 6.44
CA GLU A 55 -7.79 11.77 6.77
C GLU A 55 -8.55 10.93 5.75
N GLU A 56 -7.82 10.10 5.01
CA GLU A 56 -8.32 9.22 3.95
C GLU A 56 -7.81 7.80 4.18
N GLY A 57 -8.69 6.80 4.26
CA GLY A 57 -8.26 5.42 4.51
C GLY A 57 -7.43 4.77 3.37
N LYS A 58 -7.26 5.48 2.25
CA LYS A 58 -6.55 5.03 1.05
C LYS A 58 -6.12 6.23 0.20
N ALA A 59 -5.02 6.09 -0.53
CA ALA A 59 -4.55 7.05 -1.51
C ALA A 59 -4.85 6.59 -2.95
N PRO A 60 -5.04 7.50 -3.93
CA PRO A 60 -5.16 7.12 -5.34
C PRO A 60 -3.93 6.34 -5.82
N THR A 61 -4.15 5.29 -6.60
CA THR A 61 -3.06 4.53 -7.27
C THR A 61 -2.68 5.24 -8.57
N GLU A 62 -2.07 6.40 -8.42
CA GLU A 62 -1.73 7.30 -9.53
C GLU A 62 -0.28 7.75 -9.39
N LEU A 63 0.41 7.91 -10.53
CA LEU A 63 1.80 8.37 -10.61
C LEU A 63 1.93 9.48 -11.64
N TYR A 64 2.74 10.48 -11.32
CA TYR A 64 3.10 11.55 -12.25
C TYR A 64 4.62 11.79 -12.20
N TYR A 65 5.21 12.04 -13.37
CA TYR A 65 6.64 12.27 -13.53
C TYR A 65 6.85 13.60 -14.25
N GLU A 66 7.60 14.50 -13.64
CA GLU A 66 7.93 15.82 -14.22
C GLU A 66 9.32 16.25 -13.76
N ASP A 67 10.18 16.68 -14.70
CA ASP A 67 11.53 17.21 -14.43
C ASP A 67 12.39 16.32 -13.51
N GLY A 68 12.28 14.99 -13.65
CA GLY A 68 13.01 14.02 -12.84
C GLY A 68 12.48 13.84 -11.41
N LYS A 69 11.33 14.44 -11.08
CA LYS A 69 10.59 14.24 -9.83
C LYS A 69 9.41 13.31 -10.06
N ILE A 70 8.96 12.67 -8.98
CA ILE A 70 7.82 11.78 -8.96
C ILE A 70 6.84 12.30 -7.92
N SER A 71 5.57 12.45 -8.30
CA SER A 71 4.45 12.61 -7.38
C SER A 71 3.47 11.46 -7.54
N TRP A 72 2.72 11.19 -6.47
CA TRP A 72 1.83 10.04 -6.40
C TRP A 72 0.61 10.37 -5.54
N GLY A 73 -0.48 9.62 -5.74
CA GLY A 73 -1.69 9.77 -4.93
C GLY A 73 -2.18 11.22 -4.85
N PHE A 74 -2.37 11.72 -3.63
CA PHE A 74 -2.88 13.06 -3.40
C PHE A 74 -1.86 14.19 -3.59
N GLU A 75 -0.58 13.88 -3.84
CA GLU A 75 0.44 14.88 -4.16
C GLU A 75 0.38 15.34 -5.63
N ILE A 76 -0.49 14.72 -6.43
CA ILE A 76 -0.71 15.09 -7.83
C ILE A 76 -1.80 16.16 -7.89
N ASP A 77 -1.49 17.29 -8.54
CA ASP A 77 -2.45 18.38 -8.74
C ASP A 77 -3.63 17.94 -9.60
N SER A 78 -4.82 18.47 -9.30
CA SER A 78 -6.09 18.01 -9.89
C SER A 78 -6.26 18.29 -11.39
N ASP A 79 -5.45 19.17 -11.95
CA ASP A 79 -5.44 19.53 -13.38
C ASP A 79 -4.46 18.69 -14.21
N ILE A 80 -3.67 17.83 -13.56
CA ILE A 80 -2.76 16.89 -14.21
C ILE A 80 -3.52 15.61 -14.60
N ASP A 81 -3.15 15.03 -15.74
CA ASP A 81 -3.58 13.69 -16.16
C ASP A 81 -2.47 12.67 -15.84
N PRO A 82 -2.54 11.95 -14.71
CA PRO A 82 -1.47 11.07 -14.29
C PRO A 82 -1.62 9.67 -14.86
N ILE A 83 -0.59 8.85 -14.68
CA ILE A 83 -0.60 7.44 -15.04
C ILE A 83 -1.50 6.70 -14.06
N LYS A 84 -2.55 6.05 -14.58
CA LYS A 84 -3.52 5.26 -13.81
C LYS A 84 -3.56 3.81 -14.30
N TRP A 85 -4.09 2.91 -13.47
CA TRP A 85 -4.33 1.49 -13.79
C TRP A 85 -3.09 0.69 -14.22
N PHE A 86 -1.89 1.23 -13.96
CA PHE A 86 -0.62 0.59 -14.34
C PHE A 86 -0.41 -0.76 -13.64
N LYS A 87 -1.12 -1.03 -12.53
CA LYS A 87 -1.16 -2.37 -11.91
C LYS A 87 -1.54 -3.47 -12.91
N LEU A 88 -2.43 -3.18 -13.86
CA LEU A 88 -2.88 -4.16 -14.85
C LEU A 88 -1.76 -4.54 -15.83
N LEU A 89 -0.74 -3.71 -15.97
CA LEU A 89 0.42 -3.94 -16.83
C LEU A 89 1.54 -4.71 -16.12
N LEU A 90 1.37 -5.04 -14.84
CA LEU A 90 2.33 -5.86 -14.08
C LEU A 90 2.06 -7.37 -14.21
N LEU A 91 0.92 -7.74 -14.81
CA LEU A 91 0.61 -9.14 -15.11
C LEU A 91 1.62 -9.67 -16.12
N LYS A 92 2.09 -10.88 -15.89
CA LYS A 92 2.88 -11.57 -16.91
C LYS A 92 1.94 -12.07 -17.99
N GLU A 93 2.46 -12.21 -19.21
CA GLU A 93 1.68 -12.76 -20.33
C GLU A 93 1.12 -14.16 -20.02
N GLU A 94 1.85 -14.97 -19.25
CA GLU A 94 1.41 -16.31 -18.82
C GLU A 94 0.17 -16.30 -17.91
N ASP A 95 -0.10 -15.18 -17.24
CA ASP A 95 -1.26 -15.01 -16.35
C ASP A 95 -2.50 -14.46 -17.09
N LEU A 96 -2.35 -14.08 -18.37
CA LEU A 96 -3.44 -13.59 -19.21
C LEU A 96 -4.23 -14.77 -19.81
N SER A 97 -5.55 -14.67 -19.83
CA SER A 97 -6.37 -15.64 -20.55
C SER A 97 -6.07 -15.55 -22.05
N PRO A 98 -5.98 -16.69 -22.78
CA PRO A 98 -5.60 -16.73 -24.20
C PRO A 98 -6.62 -16.09 -25.18
N GLU A 99 -7.67 -15.44 -24.68
CA GLU A 99 -8.76 -14.86 -25.47
C GLU A 99 -8.68 -13.32 -25.62
N LEU A 100 -7.50 -12.72 -25.38
CA LEU A 100 -7.22 -11.30 -25.67
C LEU A 100 -6.36 -11.14 -26.94
#